data_AF-A0A368GW98-F1
#
_entry.id   AF-A0A368GW98-F1
#
_cell.length_a   1.000
_cell.length_b   1.000
_cell.length_c   1.000
_cell.angle_alpha   90.00
_cell.angle_beta   90.00
_cell.angle_gamma   90.00
#
_symmetry.space_group_name_H-M   'P 1'
#
loop_
_entity.id
_entity.type
_entity.pdbx_description
1 polymer ?
#
loop_
_entity_poly.entity_id
_entity_poly.type
_entity_poly.pdbx_seq_one_letter_code
_entity_poly.pdbx_strand_id
1 'polypeptide(L)'
;TAPPRSDLPKKEQRSIPQTPYAANFFTLVDVKKNQAIAYTSTIGTSFGSLINSESQPSIILNNLYDYTSSIYDSVGTINAFLFQPIIAFDKKIEFAWAGPGGFLQRSLDVPRLITSLVFHFYNDTLLHLATTTPLIFPSPLNFSEYSSGFQWETLNELRSHAASYWKTLHSEPAKPMAPRETRFSRIDTGAVIEAHGKGYTPFYFNDNEDRIMPSGV
;
A
#
# COMPACT_ATOMS: atom_id res chain seq x y z
N THR A 1 27.75 -28.54 35.82
CA THR A 1 28.18 -28.14 34.47
C THR A 1 27.26 -27.03 34.00
N ALA A 2 27.78 -25.81 33.85
CA ALA A 2 27.01 -24.68 33.34
C ALA A 2 26.78 -24.86 31.82
N PRO A 3 25.62 -24.46 31.27
CA PRO A 3 25.39 -24.55 29.83
C PRO A 3 26.34 -23.61 29.08
N PRO A 4 26.77 -23.96 27.86
CA PRO A 4 27.67 -23.13 27.07
C PRO A 4 26.99 -21.79 26.73
N ARG A 5 27.69 -20.70 26.97
CA ARG A 5 27.28 -19.36 26.52
C ARG A 5 27.27 -19.36 24.99
N SER A 6 26.14 -18.96 24.41
CA SER A 6 26.04 -18.75 22.97
C SER A 6 26.75 -17.45 22.61
N ASP A 7 28.05 -17.53 22.32
CA ASP A 7 28.85 -16.41 21.83
C ASP A 7 28.57 -16.11 20.34
N LEU A 8 27.34 -16.35 19.87
CA LEU A 8 26.91 -15.84 18.59
C LEU A 8 26.70 -14.33 18.74
N PRO A 9 27.31 -13.50 17.88
CA PRO A 9 27.05 -12.07 17.89
C PRO A 9 25.54 -11.87 17.75
N LYS A 10 24.95 -11.12 18.68
CA LYS A 10 23.55 -10.67 18.54
C LYS A 10 23.47 -10.02 17.17
N LYS A 11 22.71 -10.64 16.26
CA LYS A 11 22.43 -10.10 14.93
C LYS A 11 21.92 -8.68 15.17
N GLU A 12 22.75 -7.68 14.89
CA GLU A 12 22.33 -6.29 14.98
C GLU A 12 21.12 -6.19 14.05
N GLN A 13 19.95 -6.01 14.65
CA GLN A 13 18.74 -5.69 13.93
C GLN A 13 19.05 -4.39 13.19
N ARG A 14 19.43 -4.51 11.91
CA ARG A 14 19.61 -3.34 11.06
C ARG A 14 18.26 -2.65 11.03
N SER A 15 18.19 -1.50 11.68
CA SER A 15 16.98 -0.70 11.68
C SER A 15 16.65 -0.37 10.24
N ILE A 16 15.43 -0.70 9.83
CA ILE A 16 14.93 -0.36 8.51
C ILE A 16 15.07 1.17 8.38
N PRO A 17 15.81 1.68 7.38
CA PRO A 17 15.92 3.12 7.22
C PRO A 17 14.52 3.70 7.06
N GLN A 18 14.19 4.69 7.89
CA GLN A 18 12.90 5.41 7.91
C GLN A 18 12.70 6.29 6.66
N THR A 19 13.58 6.19 5.67
CA THR A 19 13.48 6.95 4.43
C THR A 19 12.21 6.56 3.66
N PRO A 20 11.48 7.54 3.12
CA PRO A 20 10.28 7.29 2.34
C PRO A 20 10.59 6.31 1.21
N TYR A 21 9.76 5.28 1.11
CA TYR A 21 9.72 4.45 -0.07
C TYR A 21 9.28 5.32 -1.25
N ALA A 22 9.77 5.07 -2.46
CA ALA A 22 9.32 5.81 -3.63
C ALA A 22 9.12 4.87 -4.80
N ALA A 23 8.00 5.02 -5.49
CA ALA A 23 7.70 4.25 -6.68
C ALA A 23 7.14 5.18 -7.76
N ASN A 24 7.52 4.91 -9.00
CA ASN A 24 6.91 5.48 -10.18
C ASN A 24 5.90 4.46 -10.72
N PHE A 25 4.69 4.91 -10.99
CA PHE A 25 3.65 4.05 -11.50
C PHE A 25 2.74 4.81 -12.45
N PHE A 26 2.17 4.10 -13.43
CA PHE A 26 1.22 4.66 -14.37
C PHE A 26 0.38 3.56 -15.01
N THR A 27 -0.75 3.96 -15.59
CA THR A 27 -1.64 3.10 -16.37
C THR A 27 -1.92 3.72 -17.73
N LEU A 28 -1.98 2.90 -18.78
CA LEU A 28 -2.37 3.31 -20.13
C LEU A 28 -3.40 2.32 -20.68
N VAL A 29 -4.35 2.81 -21.47
CA VAL A 29 -5.30 1.96 -22.20
C VAL A 29 -5.41 2.44 -23.65
N ASP A 30 -5.16 1.54 -24.61
CA ASP A 30 -5.49 1.71 -26.02
C ASP A 30 -6.84 1.03 -26.30
N VAL A 31 -7.89 1.85 -26.33
CA VAL A 31 -9.27 1.41 -26.56
C VAL A 31 -9.46 0.74 -27.93
N LYS A 32 -8.76 1.23 -28.96
CA LYS A 32 -8.93 0.73 -30.33
C LYS A 32 -8.32 -0.65 -30.48
N LYS A 33 -7.20 -0.90 -29.80
CA LYS A 33 -6.50 -2.19 -29.82
C LYS A 33 -6.89 -3.13 -28.68
N ASN A 34 -7.73 -2.67 -27.75
CA ASN A 34 -8.07 -3.40 -26.53
C ASN A 34 -6.81 -3.84 -25.75
N GLN A 35 -5.87 -2.90 -25.59
CA GLN A 35 -4.60 -3.12 -24.89
C GLN A 35 -4.53 -2.23 -23.66
N ALA A 36 -3.91 -2.72 -22.59
CA ALA A 36 -3.65 -1.94 -21.39
C ALA A 36 -2.22 -2.17 -20.89
N ILE A 37 -1.67 -1.16 -20.25
CA ILE A 37 -0.40 -1.22 -19.52
C ILE A 37 -0.71 -0.77 -18.09
N ALA A 38 -0.31 -1.57 -17.12
CA ALA A 38 -0.18 -1.17 -15.73
C ALA A 38 1.29 -1.34 -15.36
N TYR A 39 1.93 -0.25 -14.93
CA TYR A 39 3.36 -0.23 -14.66
C TYR A 39 3.61 0.32 -13.26
N THR A 40 4.45 -0.39 -12.51
CA THR A 40 5.03 0.10 -11.25
C THR A 40 6.51 -0.25 -11.22
N SER A 41 7.34 0.70 -10.82
CA SER A 41 8.78 0.51 -10.64
C SER A 41 9.31 1.36 -9.50
N THR A 42 10.43 0.96 -8.93
CA THR A 42 11.10 1.64 -7.82
C THR A 42 12.61 1.52 -7.97
N ILE A 43 13.33 2.39 -7.26
CA ILE A 43 14.74 2.18 -6.93
C ILE A 43 14.95 1.97 -5.41
N GLY A 44 13.84 1.80 -4.66
CA GLY A 44 13.75 1.63 -3.22
C GLY A 44 13.30 2.92 -2.53
N THR A 45 14.23 3.68 -1.97
CA THR A 45 13.95 5.05 -1.48
C THR A 45 13.82 6.04 -2.65
N SER A 46 13.40 7.28 -2.37
CA SER A 46 13.31 8.38 -3.36
C SER A 46 14.55 8.61 -4.23
N PHE A 47 15.74 8.24 -3.75
CA PHE A 47 17.00 8.36 -4.49
C PHE A 47 17.85 7.07 -4.42
N GLY A 48 17.19 5.92 -4.27
CA GLY A 48 17.85 4.62 -4.19
C GLY A 48 18.97 4.58 -3.14
N SER A 49 20.13 4.05 -3.51
CA SER A 49 21.27 3.96 -2.60
C SER A 49 22.00 5.28 -2.36
N LEU A 50 21.62 6.38 -3.05
CA LEU A 50 22.39 7.63 -3.15
C LEU A 50 23.79 7.43 -3.78
N ILE A 51 24.02 6.27 -4.42
CA ILE A 51 25.26 5.95 -5.11
C ILE A 51 24.97 5.95 -6.60
N ASN A 52 25.78 6.69 -7.35
CA ASN A 52 25.69 6.70 -8.81
C ASN A 52 26.62 5.62 -9.39
N SER A 53 26.26 5.08 -10.55
CA SER A 53 27.13 4.15 -11.29
C SER A 53 28.44 4.83 -11.68
N GLU A 54 29.58 4.19 -11.41
CA GLU A 54 30.90 4.70 -11.81
C GLU A 54 31.04 4.81 -13.33
N SER A 55 30.47 3.85 -14.07
CA SER A 55 30.53 3.85 -15.54
C SER A 55 29.52 4.80 -16.18
N GLN A 56 28.44 5.15 -15.46
CA GLN A 56 27.37 6.02 -15.93
C GLN A 56 26.88 6.91 -14.78
N PRO A 57 27.56 8.04 -14.50
CA PRO A 57 27.25 8.88 -13.35
C PRO A 57 25.84 9.48 -13.31
N SER A 58 25.07 9.41 -14.40
CA SER A 58 23.66 9.81 -14.43
C SER A 58 22.70 8.74 -13.90
N ILE A 59 23.16 7.50 -13.70
CA ILE A 59 22.35 6.40 -13.18
C ILE A 59 22.55 6.28 -11.68
N ILE A 60 21.46 6.46 -10.94
CA ILE A 60 21.40 6.20 -9.51
C ILE A 60 21.13 4.70 -9.30
N LEU A 61 21.95 4.04 -8.48
CA LEU A 61 21.79 2.63 -8.16
C LEU A 61 20.64 2.43 -7.15
N ASN A 62 19.93 1.32 -7.28
CA ASN A 62 18.86 0.98 -6.37
C ASN A 62 19.41 0.43 -5.03
N ASN A 63 18.58 0.45 -3.98
CA ASN A 63 18.88 -0.18 -2.69
C ASN A 63 17.91 -1.32 -2.33
N LEU A 64 17.35 -2.02 -3.33
CA LEU A 64 16.32 -3.05 -3.11
C LEU A 64 16.82 -4.24 -2.28
N TYR A 65 18.13 -4.48 -2.29
CA TYR A 65 18.74 -5.49 -1.43
C TYR A 65 18.58 -5.17 0.07
N ASP A 66 18.78 -3.91 0.47
CA ASP A 66 18.61 -3.50 1.88
C ASP A 66 17.14 -3.64 2.33
N TYR A 67 16.22 -3.41 1.39
CA TYR A 67 14.80 -3.62 1.62
C TYR A 67 14.47 -5.10 1.80
N THR A 68 14.89 -5.96 0.87
CA THR A 68 14.61 -7.40 0.94
C THR A 68 15.32 -8.09 2.12
N SER A 69 16.53 -7.67 2.48
CA SER A 69 17.29 -8.24 3.60
C SER A 69 16.70 -7.92 4.97
N SER A 70 15.99 -6.80 5.13
CA SER A 70 15.27 -6.48 6.38
C SER A 70 14.10 -7.40 6.71
N ILE A 71 13.65 -8.22 5.74
CA ILE A 71 12.52 -9.15 5.90
C ILE A 71 12.97 -10.51 6.48
N TYR A 72 14.23 -10.91 6.24
CA TYR A 72 14.75 -12.24 6.60
C TYR A 72 14.93 -12.48 8.11
N ASP A 73 14.73 -11.47 8.95
CA ASP A 73 14.83 -11.61 10.41
C ASP A 73 13.49 -11.97 11.10
N SER A 74 12.39 -12.11 10.35
CA SER A 74 11.11 -12.58 10.88
C SER A 74 10.56 -13.75 10.06
N VAL A 75 10.55 -14.94 10.67
CA VAL A 75 10.05 -16.19 10.09
C VAL A 75 8.60 -16.01 9.61
N GLY A 76 8.34 -16.24 8.31
CA GLY A 76 6.98 -16.38 7.77
C GLY A 76 6.34 -15.15 7.11
N THR A 77 7.09 -14.07 6.83
CA THR A 77 6.51 -12.94 6.09
C THR A 77 6.51 -13.20 4.58
N ILE A 78 5.31 -13.24 3.99
CA ILE A 78 5.10 -13.14 2.53
C ILE A 78 5.90 -11.92 2.05
N ASN A 79 6.74 -12.08 1.03
CA ASN A 79 7.58 -11.03 0.44
C ASN A 79 6.84 -9.69 0.41
N ALA A 80 7.17 -8.78 1.33
CA ALA A 80 6.37 -7.59 1.62
C ALA A 80 6.57 -6.43 0.61
N PHE A 81 7.25 -6.69 -0.51
CA PHE A 81 7.47 -5.76 -1.62
C PHE A 81 6.72 -6.20 -2.87
N LEU A 82 5.43 -6.50 -2.72
CA LEU A 82 4.56 -6.78 -3.86
C LEU A 82 4.20 -5.43 -4.50
N PHE A 83 4.84 -5.13 -5.62
CA PHE A 83 4.20 -4.28 -6.62
C PHE A 83 3.02 -5.06 -7.17
N GLN A 84 1.86 -4.43 -7.21
CA GLN A 84 0.66 -5.07 -7.72
C GLN A 84 0.04 -4.22 -8.83
N PRO A 85 0.73 -4.06 -9.98
CA PRO A 85 0.05 -3.60 -11.17
C PRO A 85 -0.98 -4.66 -11.56
N ILE A 86 -2.22 -4.25 -11.79
CA ILE A 86 -3.35 -5.14 -12.12
C ILE A 86 -4.02 -4.65 -13.38
N ILE A 87 -4.42 -5.60 -14.23
CA ILE A 87 -5.33 -5.38 -15.34
C ILE A 87 -6.44 -6.41 -15.21
N ALA A 88 -7.68 -5.95 -15.05
CA ALA A 88 -8.86 -6.79 -15.08
C ALA A 88 -9.55 -6.70 -16.44
N PHE A 89 -10.07 -7.83 -16.93
CA PHE A 89 -10.69 -7.91 -18.24
C PHE A 89 -11.72 -9.05 -18.33
N ASP A 90 -12.83 -8.78 -19.01
CA ASP A 90 -13.73 -9.79 -19.59
C ASP A 90 -14.02 -9.42 -21.05
N LYS A 91 -13.30 -10.08 -21.98
CA LYS A 91 -13.23 -9.79 -23.44
C LYS A 91 -12.72 -8.38 -23.79
N LYS A 92 -12.96 -7.39 -22.95
CA LYS A 92 -12.45 -6.02 -22.98
C LYS A 92 -11.82 -5.68 -21.64
N ILE A 93 -10.92 -4.71 -21.65
CA ILE A 93 -10.34 -4.17 -20.41
C ILE A 93 -11.46 -3.55 -19.56
N GLU A 94 -11.57 -3.99 -18.31
CA GLU A 94 -12.51 -3.46 -17.33
C GLU A 94 -11.86 -2.37 -16.49
N PHE A 95 -10.64 -2.62 -16.01
CA PHE A 95 -9.81 -1.59 -15.40
C PHE A 95 -8.33 -1.95 -15.42
N ALA A 96 -7.49 -0.94 -15.26
CA ALA A 96 -6.07 -1.07 -14.97
C ALA A 96 -5.75 -0.28 -13.70
N TRP A 97 -4.92 -0.86 -12.83
CA TRP A 97 -4.46 -0.28 -11.58
C TRP A 97 -2.94 -0.36 -11.52
N ALA A 98 -2.30 0.74 -11.17
CA ALA A 98 -0.91 0.74 -10.77
C ALA A 98 -0.74 1.67 -9.57
N GLY A 99 -0.14 1.15 -8.51
CA GLY A 99 0.22 1.93 -7.34
C GLY A 99 1.60 1.56 -6.84
N PRO A 100 2.09 2.22 -5.79
CA PRO A 100 3.43 2.03 -5.26
C PRO A 100 3.64 0.63 -4.65
N GLY A 101 2.59 -0.13 -4.36
CA GLY A 101 2.65 -1.44 -3.72
C GLY A 101 3.35 -1.41 -2.36
N GLY A 102 3.87 -2.56 -1.93
CA GLY A 102 4.75 -2.66 -0.78
C GLY A 102 4.06 -2.92 0.56
N PHE A 103 4.81 -2.72 1.65
CA PHE A 103 4.40 -3.09 3.00
C PHE A 103 3.54 -2.01 3.66
N LEU A 104 2.60 -2.43 4.52
CA LEU A 104 1.66 -1.54 5.21
C LEU A 104 2.35 -0.40 5.96
N GLN A 105 3.58 -0.59 6.45
CA GLN A 105 4.36 0.42 7.17
C GLN A 105 4.78 1.59 6.28
N ARG A 106 4.77 1.41 4.95
CA ARG A 106 5.28 2.36 3.96
C ARG A 106 4.21 2.81 2.96
N SER A 107 3.23 1.96 2.67
CA SER A 107 2.23 2.19 1.63
C SER A 107 0.88 1.59 2.01
N LEU A 108 -0.19 2.29 1.63
CA LEU A 108 -1.57 1.83 1.74
C LEU A 108 -2.14 1.34 0.40
N ASP A 109 -1.34 1.23 -0.66
CA ASP A 109 -1.80 0.80 -1.99
C ASP A 109 -2.50 -0.57 -1.98
N VAL A 110 -1.94 -1.58 -1.30
CA VAL A 110 -2.55 -2.91 -1.22
C VAL A 110 -3.91 -2.90 -0.50
N PRO A 111 -4.05 -2.36 0.73
CA PRO A 111 -5.36 -2.29 1.38
C PRO A 111 -6.33 -1.39 0.60
N ARG A 112 -5.84 -0.33 -0.05
CA ARG A 112 -6.62 0.54 -0.93
C ARG A 112 -7.21 -0.24 -2.09
N LEU A 113 -6.36 -0.91 -2.87
CA LEU A 113 -6.76 -1.78 -3.98
C LEU A 113 -7.79 -2.82 -3.52
N ILE A 114 -7.50 -3.58 -2.47
CA ILE A 114 -8.43 -4.62 -1.97
C ILE A 114 -9.79 -4.01 -1.62
N THR A 115 -9.81 -2.90 -0.88
CA THR A 115 -11.06 -2.23 -0.49
C THR A 115 -11.82 -1.71 -1.71
N SER A 116 -11.11 -1.08 -2.65
CA SER A 116 -11.68 -0.61 -3.91
C SER A 116 -12.34 -1.74 -4.69
N LEU A 117 -11.66 -2.89 -4.82
CA LEU A 117 -12.19 -4.06 -5.53
C LEU A 117 -13.41 -4.65 -4.82
N VAL A 118 -13.39 -4.69 -3.48
CA VAL A 118 -14.55 -5.17 -2.71
C VAL A 118 -15.77 -4.29 -2.96
N PHE A 119 -15.64 -2.97 -2.83
CA PHE A 119 -16.76 -2.07 -3.13
C PHE A 119 -17.18 -2.09 -4.60
N HIS A 120 -16.23 -2.22 -5.52
CA HIS A 120 -16.53 -2.27 -6.93
C HIS A 120 -17.33 -3.53 -7.31
N PHE A 121 -16.86 -4.71 -6.90
CA PHE A 121 -17.47 -5.98 -7.32
C PHE A 121 -18.65 -6.43 -6.46
N TYR A 122 -18.70 -6.06 -5.17
CA TYR A 122 -19.77 -6.52 -4.27
C TYR A 122 -20.86 -5.47 -4.01
N ASN A 123 -20.56 -4.18 -4.21
CA ASN A 123 -21.50 -3.09 -3.96
C ASN A 123 -21.80 -2.26 -5.21
N ASP A 124 -21.41 -2.73 -6.41
CA ASP A 124 -21.58 -2.03 -7.70
C ASP A 124 -21.12 -0.56 -7.67
N THR A 125 -20.09 -0.26 -6.88
CA THR A 125 -19.58 1.10 -6.72
C THR A 125 -18.62 1.41 -7.86
N LEU A 126 -18.71 2.59 -8.47
CA LEU A 126 -17.73 3.02 -9.47
C LEU A 126 -16.33 3.02 -8.85
N LEU A 127 -15.33 2.50 -9.57
CA LEU A 127 -14.00 2.26 -9.02
C LEU A 127 -13.34 3.55 -8.50
N HIS A 128 -13.59 4.68 -9.14
CA HIS A 128 -13.11 5.97 -8.64
C HIS A 128 -13.73 6.39 -7.29
N LEU A 129 -15.01 6.09 -7.05
CA LEU A 129 -15.68 6.32 -5.76
C LEU A 129 -15.22 5.31 -4.70
N ALA A 130 -15.08 4.05 -5.10
CA ALA A 130 -14.56 3.00 -4.24
C ALA A 130 -13.15 3.33 -3.75
N THR A 131 -12.30 3.87 -4.64
CA THR A 131 -10.92 4.25 -4.33
C THR A 131 -10.83 5.44 -3.39
N THR A 132 -11.73 6.41 -3.49
CA THR A 132 -11.72 7.60 -2.63
C THR A 132 -12.44 7.38 -1.30
N THR A 133 -13.06 6.22 -1.11
CA THR A 133 -13.71 5.87 0.15
C THR A 133 -12.66 5.69 1.24
N PRO A 134 -12.84 6.28 2.45
CA PRO A 134 -11.92 6.08 3.56
C PRO A 134 -11.65 4.59 3.86
N LEU A 135 -10.39 4.23 4.13
CA LEU A 135 -9.99 2.83 4.37
C LEU A 135 -10.18 2.43 5.83
N ILE A 136 -10.61 1.19 6.03
CA ILE A 136 -10.45 0.47 7.29
C ILE A 136 -9.80 -0.87 6.97
N PHE A 137 -8.70 -1.18 7.64
CA PHE A 137 -7.96 -2.42 7.39
C PHE A 137 -7.25 -2.92 8.66
N PRO A 138 -7.11 -4.24 8.84
CA PRO A 138 -6.34 -4.78 9.95
C PRO A 138 -4.83 -4.61 9.70
N SER A 139 -4.06 -4.46 10.79
CA SER A 139 -2.60 -4.52 10.77
C SER A 139 -2.06 -5.41 11.89
N PRO A 140 -0.79 -5.84 11.81
CA PRO A 140 -0.18 -6.67 12.87
C PRO A 140 -0.17 -6.00 14.26
N LEU A 141 -0.23 -4.66 14.32
CA LEU A 141 -0.18 -3.91 15.56
C LEU A 141 -1.57 -3.46 16.03
N ASN A 142 -2.53 -3.30 15.11
CA ASN A 142 -3.87 -2.80 15.42
C ASN A 142 -4.92 -3.57 14.60
N PHE A 143 -5.99 -4.02 15.26
CA PHE A 143 -7.06 -4.76 14.60
C PHE A 143 -7.85 -3.93 13.56
N SER A 144 -7.77 -2.60 13.63
CA SER A 144 -8.50 -1.68 12.75
C SER A 144 -7.74 -0.37 12.53
N GLU A 145 -6.79 -0.33 11.60
CA GLU A 145 -6.26 0.95 11.10
C GLU A 145 -7.26 1.62 10.16
N TYR A 146 -7.23 2.94 10.07
CA TYR A 146 -8.13 3.69 9.20
C TYR A 146 -7.46 4.92 8.55
N SER A 147 -7.90 5.30 7.35
CA SER A 147 -7.48 6.56 6.71
C SER A 147 -8.34 7.74 7.18
N SER A 148 -7.94 8.95 6.81
CA SER A 148 -8.76 10.14 7.06
C SER A 148 -10.12 10.06 6.33
N GLY A 149 -11.11 10.84 6.79
CA GLY A 149 -12.42 10.97 6.13
C GLY A 149 -13.61 10.25 6.77
N PHE A 150 -13.40 9.42 7.80
CA PHE A 150 -14.53 8.86 8.57
C PHE A 150 -15.14 9.88 9.53
N GLN A 151 -16.47 9.82 9.69
CA GLN A 151 -17.18 10.51 10.77
C GLN A 151 -16.77 9.92 12.13
N TRP A 152 -16.69 10.79 13.15
CA TRP A 152 -16.22 10.42 14.48
C TRP A 152 -17.13 9.36 15.14
N GLU A 153 -18.43 9.48 14.92
CA GLU A 153 -19.45 8.54 15.41
C GLU A 153 -19.21 7.14 14.83
N THR A 154 -19.04 7.04 13.51
CA THR A 154 -18.72 5.78 12.82
C THR A 154 -17.42 5.17 13.33
N LEU A 155 -16.38 6.00 13.54
CA LEU A 155 -15.11 5.52 14.10
C LEU A 155 -15.29 4.96 15.51
N ASN A 156 -16.11 5.59 16.36
CA ASN A 156 -16.35 5.13 17.72
C ASN A 156 -17.15 3.83 17.76
N GLU A 157 -18.14 3.67 16.88
CA GLU A 157 -18.86 2.40 16.72
C GLU A 157 -17.92 1.28 16.29
N LEU A 158 -17.14 1.52 15.23
CA LEU A 158 -16.14 0.55 14.73
C LEU A 158 -15.13 0.16 15.79
N ARG A 159 -14.61 1.14 16.55
CA ARG A 159 -13.69 0.89 17.67
C ARG A 159 -14.34 0.00 18.73
N SER A 160 -15.60 0.24 19.05
CA SER A 160 -16.34 -0.53 20.05
C SER A 160 -16.55 -1.97 19.59
N HIS A 161 -16.94 -2.17 18.33
CA HIS A 161 -17.08 -3.49 17.71
C HIS A 161 -15.74 -4.25 17.65
N ALA A 162 -14.68 -3.59 17.19
CA ALA A 162 -13.33 -4.15 17.14
C ALA A 162 -12.83 -4.56 18.53
N ALA A 163 -13.07 -3.73 19.55
CA ALA A 163 -12.69 -4.03 20.93
C ALA A 163 -13.44 -5.25 21.49
N SER A 164 -14.73 -5.37 21.18
CA SER A 164 -15.55 -6.53 21.57
C SER A 164 -15.05 -7.82 20.92
N TYR A 165 -14.76 -7.78 19.62
CA TYR A 165 -14.25 -8.94 18.89
C TYR A 165 -12.86 -9.37 19.39
N TRP A 166 -11.95 -8.41 19.61
CA TRP A 166 -10.62 -8.70 20.16
C TRP A 166 -10.69 -9.38 21.53
N LYS A 167 -11.54 -8.88 22.43
CA LYS A 167 -11.78 -9.48 23.75
C LYS A 167 -12.26 -10.93 23.63
N THR A 168 -13.09 -11.21 22.63
CA THR A 168 -13.60 -12.57 22.35
C THR A 168 -12.47 -13.51 21.92
N LEU A 169 -11.51 -13.02 21.12
CA LEU A 169 -10.40 -13.82 20.61
C LEU A 169 -9.25 -14.02 21.61
N HIS A 170 -8.91 -13.00 22.39
CA HIS A 170 -7.66 -12.98 23.16
C HIS A 170 -7.88 -12.95 24.68
N SER A 171 -9.13 -12.91 25.17
CA SER A 171 -9.49 -12.78 26.59
C SER A 171 -8.89 -11.55 27.30
N GLU A 172 -8.25 -10.64 26.55
CA GLU A 172 -7.66 -9.40 27.02
C GLU A 172 -8.48 -8.20 26.53
N PRO A 173 -8.60 -7.13 27.33
CA PRO A 173 -9.22 -5.90 26.86
C PRO A 173 -8.40 -5.33 25.70
N ALA A 174 -9.06 -5.00 24.59
CA ALA A 174 -8.41 -4.29 23.50
C ALA A 174 -7.81 -2.99 24.04
N LYS A 175 -6.56 -2.70 23.68
CA LYS A 175 -5.98 -1.38 23.96
C LYS A 175 -6.80 -0.36 23.16
N PRO A 176 -7.46 0.62 23.82
CA PRO A 176 -8.19 1.65 23.10
C PRO A 176 -7.23 2.36 22.16
N MET A 177 -7.61 2.43 20.89
CA MET A 177 -6.80 3.11 19.90
C MET A 177 -6.69 4.58 20.27
N ALA A 178 -5.46 5.07 20.44
CA ALA A 178 -5.24 6.50 20.54
C ALA A 178 -5.80 7.14 19.24
N PRO A 179 -6.59 8.22 19.33
CA PRO A 179 -6.88 9.04 18.16
C PRO A 179 -5.54 9.53 17.62
N ARG A 180 -5.04 8.92 16.55
CA ARG A 180 -3.77 9.33 15.97
C ARG A 180 -4.06 10.56 15.14
N GLU A 181 -3.42 11.67 15.51
CA GLU A 181 -3.21 12.78 14.61
C GLU A 181 -2.55 12.24 13.33
N THR A 182 -3.16 12.64 12.22
CA THR A 182 -2.77 12.51 10.81
C THR A 182 -1.27 12.49 10.52
N ARG A 183 -0.58 11.40 10.85
CA ARG A 183 0.77 11.12 10.36
C ARG A 183 0.93 9.66 9.99
N PHE A 184 0.11 9.21 9.05
CA PHE A 184 0.61 8.17 8.18
C PHE A 184 1.59 8.85 7.23
N SER A 185 2.89 8.71 7.48
CA SER A 185 3.95 8.98 6.49
C SER A 185 3.95 7.93 5.37
N ARG A 186 2.80 7.27 5.15
CA ARG A 186 2.63 6.16 4.21
C ARG A 186 2.09 6.73 2.93
N ILE A 187 2.57 6.20 1.82
CA ILE A 187 2.06 6.59 0.51
C ILE A 187 0.70 5.93 0.32
N ASP A 188 -0.32 6.72 0.01
CA ASP A 188 -1.65 6.25 -0.33
C ASP A 188 -2.06 6.90 -1.65
N THR A 189 -1.51 6.34 -2.71
CA THR A 189 -1.66 6.86 -4.07
C THR A 189 -1.90 5.71 -5.06
N GLY A 190 -2.55 6.01 -6.17
CA GLY A 190 -2.82 5.03 -7.22
C GLY A 190 -3.17 5.70 -8.55
N ALA A 191 -2.66 5.15 -9.64
CA ALA A 191 -3.04 5.49 -11.01
C ALA A 191 -3.99 4.41 -11.52
N VAL A 192 -5.19 4.83 -11.92
CA VAL A 192 -6.25 3.90 -12.27
C VAL A 192 -6.93 4.36 -13.55
N ILE A 193 -7.27 3.40 -14.41
CA ILE A 193 -8.17 3.61 -15.53
C ILE A 193 -9.32 2.63 -15.38
N GLU A 194 -10.54 3.14 -15.27
CA GLU A 194 -11.77 2.34 -15.18
C GLU A 194 -12.52 2.44 -16.52
N ALA A 195 -13.08 1.32 -17.00
CA ALA A 195 -13.97 1.29 -18.16
C ALA A 195 -15.41 1.53 -17.73
N HIS A 196 -16.17 2.29 -18.52
CA HIS A 196 -17.61 2.46 -18.31
C HIS A 196 -18.32 2.67 -19.64
N GLY A 197 -19.31 1.83 -19.93
CA GLY A 197 -20.24 1.95 -21.05
C GLY A 197 -19.58 2.18 -22.43
N LYS A 198 -19.23 3.45 -22.72
CA LYS A 198 -18.67 3.91 -24.01
C LYS A 198 -17.22 4.41 -23.93
N GLY A 199 -16.58 4.42 -22.78
CA GLY A 199 -15.25 5.02 -22.62
C GLY A 199 -14.49 4.52 -21.40
N TYR A 200 -13.39 5.22 -21.11
CA TYR A 200 -12.53 4.96 -19.96
C TYR A 200 -12.30 6.26 -19.22
N THR A 201 -12.32 6.23 -17.89
CA THR A 201 -11.96 7.38 -17.04
C THR A 201 -10.64 7.10 -16.36
N PRO A 202 -9.57 7.83 -16.73
CA PRO A 202 -8.35 7.85 -15.94
C PRO A 202 -8.56 8.69 -14.68
N PHE A 203 -8.08 8.22 -13.54
CA PHE A 203 -7.98 9.01 -12.33
C PHE A 203 -6.71 8.70 -11.56
N TYR A 204 -6.16 9.73 -10.94
CA TYR A 204 -5.04 9.62 -10.01
C TYR A 204 -5.55 9.93 -8.61
N PHE A 205 -5.37 8.97 -7.72
CA PHE A 205 -5.69 9.09 -6.30
C PHE A 205 -4.44 9.45 -5.51
N ASN A 206 -4.57 10.41 -4.58
CA ASN A 206 -3.53 10.78 -3.62
C ASN A 206 -4.18 11.31 -2.33
N ASP A 207 -4.13 10.55 -1.24
CA ASP A 207 -4.72 10.93 0.06
C ASP A 207 -4.00 12.12 0.72
N ASN A 208 -2.76 12.44 0.30
CA ASN A 208 -1.98 13.56 0.83
C ASN A 208 -2.24 14.89 0.11
N GLU A 209 -3.02 14.89 -0.97
CA GLU A 209 -3.38 16.09 -1.73
C GLU A 209 -4.88 16.34 -1.63
N ASP A 210 -5.28 17.60 -1.44
CA ASP A 210 -6.70 18.02 -1.39
C ASP A 210 -7.46 17.82 -2.72
N ARG A 211 -6.87 17.12 -3.71
CA ARG A 211 -7.40 16.99 -5.07
C ARG A 211 -7.13 15.59 -5.64
N ILE A 212 -8.21 14.92 -6.04
CA ILE A 212 -8.15 13.88 -7.06
C ILE A 212 -7.73 14.58 -8.35
N MET A 213 -6.65 14.14 -9.00
CA MET A 213 -6.29 14.65 -10.31
C MET A 213 -6.94 13.75 -11.38
N PRO A 214 -8.05 14.18 -12.01
CA PRO A 214 -8.54 13.52 -13.21
C PRO A 214 -7.50 13.79 -14.30
N SER A 215 -6.70 12.77 -14.62
CA SER A 215 -5.58 12.75 -15.58
C SER A 215 -4.32 13.54 -15.18
N GLY A 216 -3.16 12.89 -15.33
CA GLY A 216 -1.85 13.50 -15.10
C GLY A 216 -0.67 12.59 -15.45
N VAL A 217 -0.53 12.21 -16.73
CA VAL A 217 0.46 12.76 -17.70
C VAL A 217 -0.15 12.64 -19.10
#